data_AF-A0A1T1BU11-F1
#
_entry.id   AF-A0A1T1BU11-F1
#
_cell.length_a   1.000
_cell.length_b   1.000
_cell.length_c   1.000
_cell.angle_alpha   90.00
_cell.angle_beta   90.00
_cell.angle_gamma   90.00
#
_symmetry.space_group_name_H-M   'P 1'
#
loop_
_entity.id
_entity.type
_entity.pdbx_description
1 polymer ?
#
loop_
_entity_poly.entity_id
_entity_poly.type
_entity_poly.pdbx_seq_one_letter_code
_entity_poly.pdbx_strand_id
1 'polypeptide(L)'
;MKRVFIGFMICFLLLNCNKKENQQENIPYIISQENHAIIHDKDTMPAPLPPPGWLVYGTNTFIINSDSTAYYFQRKGIGAVCGTPTADTIPYFTNLQPEDIIEISNKNIYDFIKLNYKDDFRNQTFIASQSDTLKAKVFFDLNRSLNFFKRDRDFVVIRRTTQEEDTVLKYKKVNGYYNYRNIKWDKTRIKFPDSIYKASYSN
;
A
#
# COMPACT_ATOMS: atom_id res chain seq x y z
N MET A 1 -37.49 -12.59 53.08
CA MET A 1 -37.48 -12.79 51.61
C MET A 1 -37.12 -11.51 50.82
N LYS A 2 -37.67 -10.33 51.12
CA LYS A 2 -37.34 -9.08 50.40
C LYS A 2 -35.86 -8.65 50.44
N ARG A 3 -35.12 -8.96 51.51
CA ARG A 3 -33.68 -8.64 51.64
C ARG A 3 -32.75 -9.49 50.77
N VAL A 4 -33.15 -10.73 50.45
CA VAL A 4 -32.38 -11.64 49.57
C VAL A 4 -32.54 -11.23 48.11
N PHE A 5 -33.73 -10.74 47.75
CA PHE A 5 -34.01 -10.22 46.41
C PHE A 5 -33.18 -8.98 46.04
N ILE A 6 -32.91 -8.09 47.00
CA ILE A 6 -32.10 -6.88 46.77
C ILE A 6 -30.63 -7.25 46.51
N GLY A 7 -30.08 -8.22 47.26
CA GLY A 7 -28.72 -8.72 47.02
C GLY A 7 -28.56 -9.36 45.65
N PHE A 8 -29.56 -10.14 45.22
CA PHE A 8 -29.55 -10.77 43.89
C PHE A 8 -29.65 -9.75 42.75
N MET A 9 -30.40 -8.66 42.93
CA MET A 9 -30.56 -7.60 41.93
C MET A 9 -29.28 -6.75 41.77
N ILE A 10 -28.50 -6.57 42.83
CA ILE A 10 -27.19 -5.88 42.79
C ILE A 10 -26.14 -6.73 42.05
N CYS A 11 -26.17 -8.05 42.18
CA CYS A 11 -25.26 -8.94 41.45
C CYS A 11 -25.49 -8.93 39.93
N PHE A 12 -26.73 -8.73 39.46
CA PHE A 12 -27.01 -8.61 38.02
C PHE A 12 -26.50 -7.30 37.41
N LEU A 13 -26.38 -6.23 38.19
CA LEU A 13 -25.85 -4.95 37.71
C LEU A 13 -24.32 -4.95 37.52
N LEU A 14 -23.60 -5.86 38.18
CA LEU A 14 -22.15 -6.02 38.03
C LEU A 14 -21.76 -7.00 36.92
N LEU A 15 -22.72 -7.73 36.33
CA LEU A 15 -22.49 -8.65 35.21
C LEU A 15 -22.53 -7.97 33.83
N ASN A 16 -22.86 -6.68 33.75
CA ASN A 16 -22.69 -5.87 32.54
C ASN A 16 -21.25 -5.36 32.39
N CYS A 17 -20.29 -6.26 32.60
CA CYS A 17 -18.93 -6.05 32.14
C CYS A 17 -18.99 -6.19 30.61
N ASN A 18 -19.29 -5.08 29.92
CA ASN A 18 -19.13 -4.99 28.49
C ASN A 18 -17.72 -5.49 28.18
N LYS A 19 -17.62 -6.67 27.57
CA LYS A 19 -16.40 -7.14 26.93
C LYS A 19 -15.96 -5.97 26.07
N LYS A 20 -14.92 -5.24 26.50
CA LYS A 20 -14.24 -4.30 25.62
C LYS A 20 -13.78 -5.18 24.48
N GLU A 21 -14.51 -5.10 23.38
CA GLU A 21 -14.12 -5.67 22.10
C GLU A 21 -12.65 -5.30 21.95
N ASN A 22 -11.76 -6.31 21.86
CA ASN A 22 -10.33 -6.10 21.78
C ASN A 22 -10.09 -5.16 20.60
N GLN A 23 -9.94 -3.86 20.86
CA GLN A 23 -9.58 -2.90 19.85
C GLN A 23 -8.18 -3.29 19.43
N GLN A 24 -8.08 -3.93 18.27
CA GLN A 24 -6.81 -4.32 17.68
C GLN A 24 -5.93 -3.07 17.65
N GLU A 25 -4.85 -3.10 18.43
CA GLU A 25 -4.00 -1.94 18.60
C GLU A 25 -3.27 -1.65 17.28
N ASN A 26 -3.34 -0.40 16.84
CA ASN A 26 -2.72 0.05 15.60
C ASN A 26 -1.22 0.25 15.81
N ILE A 27 -0.46 -0.85 15.75
CA ILE A 27 1.01 -0.83 15.86
C ILE A 27 1.60 -0.22 14.58
N PRO A 28 2.46 0.81 14.67
CA PRO A 28 3.12 1.38 13.50
C PRO A 28 3.85 0.32 12.67
N TYR A 29 3.65 0.34 11.36
CA TYR A 29 4.34 -0.54 10.43
C TYR A 29 5.61 0.13 9.93
N ILE A 30 6.76 -0.52 10.05
CA ILE A 30 8.06 0.04 9.65
C ILE A 30 8.59 -0.77 8.46
N ILE A 31 8.57 -0.15 7.27
CA ILE A 31 8.86 -0.83 6.00
C ILE A 31 10.27 -1.42 6.00
N SER A 32 11.27 -0.68 6.48
CA SER A 32 12.63 -1.19 6.60
C SER A 32 12.73 -2.43 7.50
N GLN A 33 12.02 -2.45 8.63
CA GLN A 33 12.06 -3.55 9.60
C GLN A 33 11.42 -4.84 9.07
N GLU A 34 10.30 -4.70 8.37
CA GLU A 34 9.49 -5.81 7.86
C GLU A 34 10.13 -6.49 6.63
N ASN A 35 11.11 -5.82 6.00
CA ASN A 35 11.88 -6.34 4.86
C ASN A 35 13.17 -7.09 5.27
N HIS A 36 13.34 -7.44 6.55
CA HIS A 36 14.46 -8.25 7.01
C HIS A 36 14.11 -9.74 7.15
N ALA A 37 15.15 -10.59 7.18
CA ALA A 37 14.99 -12.02 7.42
C ALA A 37 14.45 -12.24 8.84
N ILE A 38 13.38 -13.02 8.96
CA ILE A 38 12.80 -13.36 10.25
C ILE A 38 13.36 -14.73 10.65
N ILE A 39 14.00 -14.80 11.81
CA ILE A 39 14.48 -16.06 12.38
C ILE A 39 13.34 -16.63 13.24
N HIS A 40 12.80 -17.77 12.83
CA HIS A 40 11.81 -18.53 13.60
C HIS A 40 12.42 -19.87 14.00
N ASP A 41 12.53 -20.15 15.30
CA ASP A 41 12.84 -21.48 15.84
C ASP A 41 14.03 -22.21 15.19
N LYS A 42 15.12 -21.47 14.92
CA LYS A 42 16.38 -21.90 14.27
C LYS A 42 16.36 -21.99 12.75
N ASP A 43 15.20 -21.81 12.11
CA ASP A 43 15.12 -21.63 10.66
C ASP A 43 15.15 -20.14 10.33
N THR A 44 16.12 -19.75 9.48
CA THR A 44 16.17 -18.39 8.93
C THR A 44 15.24 -18.36 7.73
N MET A 45 14.07 -17.73 7.88
CA MET A 45 13.26 -17.43 6.71
C MET A 45 13.93 -16.23 6.02
N PRO A 46 14.44 -16.39 4.79
CA PRO A 46 15.12 -15.30 4.10
C PRO A 46 14.16 -14.11 3.95
N ALA A 47 14.71 -12.90 4.00
CA ALA A 47 13.95 -11.69 3.75
C ALA A 47 13.16 -11.85 2.44
N PRO A 48 11.90 -11.37 2.37
CA PRO A 48 11.19 -11.28 1.12
C PRO A 48 12.08 -10.54 0.12
N LEU A 49 12.36 -11.14 -1.04
CA LEU A 49 13.15 -10.46 -2.06
C LEU A 49 12.39 -9.18 -2.49
N PRO A 50 13.08 -8.04 -2.61
CA PRO A 50 12.45 -6.84 -3.13
C PRO A 50 11.84 -7.12 -4.50
N PRO A 51 10.67 -6.53 -4.82
CA PRO A 51 10.05 -6.73 -6.12
C PRO A 51 11.03 -6.29 -7.22
N PRO A 52 11.18 -7.08 -8.30
CA PRO A 52 11.97 -6.67 -9.45
C PRO A 52 11.53 -5.31 -9.97
N GLY A 53 12.46 -4.52 -10.53
CA GLY A 53 12.21 -3.14 -10.99
C GLY A 53 11.00 -2.97 -11.92
N TRP A 54 10.72 -3.97 -12.75
CA TRP A 54 9.58 -4.01 -13.68
C TRP A 54 8.25 -4.38 -13.02
N LEU A 55 8.27 -4.96 -11.80
CA LEU A 55 7.11 -5.38 -11.00
C LEU A 55 6.84 -4.43 -9.82
N VAL A 56 7.54 -3.30 -9.71
CA VAL A 56 7.39 -2.34 -8.61
C VAL A 56 6.00 -1.68 -8.57
N TYR A 57 5.26 -1.73 -9.68
CA TYR A 57 3.93 -1.18 -9.84
C TYR A 57 2.93 -2.31 -10.05
N GLY A 58 2.01 -2.48 -9.12
CA GLY A 58 0.94 -3.46 -9.27
C GLY A 58 -0.19 -2.97 -10.16
N THR A 59 -1.25 -3.77 -10.19
CA THR A 59 -2.53 -3.39 -10.81
C THR A 59 -3.17 -2.26 -10.02
N ASN A 60 -3.09 -2.31 -8.70
CA ASN A 60 -3.62 -1.31 -7.78
C ASN A 60 -2.46 -0.73 -6.97
N THR A 61 -2.29 0.59 -6.96
CA THR A 61 -1.28 1.23 -6.10
C THR A 61 -1.92 2.32 -5.26
N PHE A 62 -1.78 2.19 -3.94
CA PHE A 62 -2.13 3.22 -2.97
C PHE A 62 -0.86 3.94 -2.55
N ILE A 63 -0.86 5.26 -2.53
CA ILE A 63 0.25 6.06 -2.00
C ILE A 63 -0.23 6.74 -0.73
N ILE A 64 0.42 6.43 0.39
CA ILE A 64 0.19 7.10 1.67
C ILE A 64 1.25 8.19 1.84
N ASN A 65 0.76 9.42 1.84
CA ASN A 65 1.57 10.61 2.01
C ASN A 65 1.95 10.81 3.49
N SER A 66 3.01 11.59 3.70
CA SER A 66 3.50 12.00 5.03
C SER A 66 2.44 12.71 5.90
N ASP A 67 1.50 13.43 5.27
CA ASP A 67 0.39 14.11 5.93
C ASP A 67 -0.84 13.22 6.19
N SER A 68 -0.72 11.90 5.96
CA SER A 68 -1.82 10.93 6.09
C SER A 68 -2.93 11.03 5.03
N THR A 69 -2.68 11.75 3.93
CA THR A 69 -3.54 11.69 2.73
C THR A 69 -3.22 10.41 1.96
N ALA A 70 -4.25 9.72 1.47
CA ALA A 70 -4.09 8.58 0.56
C ALA A 70 -4.41 8.99 -0.87
N TYR A 71 -3.58 8.51 -1.79
CA TYR A 71 -3.80 8.60 -3.22
C TYR A 71 -3.88 7.20 -3.82
N TYR A 72 -4.45 7.09 -5.00
CA TYR A 72 -4.57 5.84 -5.72
C TYR A 72 -4.41 6.04 -7.21
N PHE A 73 -3.81 5.05 -7.85
CA PHE A 73 -3.86 4.88 -9.29
C PHE A 73 -3.95 3.40 -9.63
N GLN A 74 -4.56 3.13 -10.78
CA GLN A 74 -4.70 1.78 -11.33
C GLN A 74 -3.90 1.68 -12.62
N ARG A 75 -3.25 0.53 -12.83
CA ARG A 75 -2.60 0.19 -14.10
C ARG A 75 -3.24 -1.05 -14.67
N LYS A 76 -3.13 -1.21 -15.99
CA LYS A 76 -3.51 -2.48 -16.64
C LYS A 76 -2.72 -3.61 -15.99
N GLY A 77 -3.43 -4.70 -15.67
CA GLY A 77 -2.84 -5.84 -14.98
C GLY A 77 -1.57 -6.32 -15.67
N ILE A 78 -0.51 -6.49 -14.89
CA ILE A 78 0.69 -7.18 -15.36
C ILE A 78 0.34 -8.67 -15.31
N GLY A 79 0.53 -9.39 -16.41
CA GLY A 79 0.34 -10.85 -16.42
C GLY A 79 1.18 -11.51 -15.33
N ALA A 80 0.79 -12.71 -14.87
CA ALA A 80 1.63 -13.47 -13.96
C ALA A 80 2.96 -13.80 -14.67
N VAL A 81 4.03 -13.11 -14.30
CA VAL A 81 5.37 -13.37 -14.82
C VAL A 81 6.08 -14.24 -13.79
N CYS A 82 6.09 -15.55 -14.05
CA CYS A 82 6.97 -16.49 -13.38
C CYS A 82 8.37 -16.30 -13.97
N GLY A 83 9.27 -15.67 -13.22
CA GLY A 83 10.66 -15.47 -13.64
C GLY A 83 11.59 -15.56 -12.45
N THR A 84 12.84 -15.95 -12.70
CA THR A 84 13.91 -15.87 -11.70
C THR A 84 14.03 -14.41 -11.24
N PRO A 85 14.08 -14.12 -9.93
CA PRO A 85 14.32 -12.78 -9.43
C PRO A 85 15.56 -12.20 -10.10
N THR A 86 15.39 -11.21 -10.97
CA THR A 86 16.53 -10.46 -11.52
C THR A 86 17.09 -9.59 -10.41
N ALA A 87 18.42 -9.46 -10.31
CA ALA A 87 19.05 -8.56 -9.34
C ALA A 87 18.67 -7.07 -9.51
N ASP A 88 18.08 -6.71 -10.65
CA ASP A 88 17.63 -5.34 -10.93
C ASP A 88 16.32 -5.03 -10.19
N THR A 89 16.46 -4.23 -9.14
CA THR A 89 15.37 -3.74 -8.28
C THR A 89 15.03 -2.27 -8.57
N ILE A 90 15.73 -1.63 -9.51
CA ILE A 90 15.52 -0.22 -9.84
C ILE A 90 14.17 -0.08 -10.56
N PRO A 91 13.20 0.69 -10.03
CA PRO A 91 11.89 0.83 -10.63
C PRO A 91 11.95 1.34 -12.07
N TYR A 92 11.16 0.74 -12.95
CA TYR A 92 11.08 1.19 -14.33
C TYR A 92 10.21 2.45 -14.42
N PHE A 93 10.58 3.40 -15.27
CA PHE A 93 9.74 4.56 -15.55
C PHE A 93 8.47 4.11 -16.28
N THR A 94 7.32 4.52 -15.76
CA THR A 94 6.00 4.07 -16.24
C THR A 94 5.22 5.15 -16.97
N ASN A 95 5.74 6.37 -16.99
CA ASN A 95 5.07 7.56 -17.48
C ASN A 95 3.75 7.82 -16.75
N LEU A 96 3.74 7.64 -15.42
CA LEU A 96 2.63 8.02 -14.56
C LEU A 96 2.37 9.53 -14.70
N GLN A 97 1.11 9.91 -14.90
CA GLN A 97 0.70 11.31 -15.00
C GLN A 97 -0.07 11.77 -13.75
N PRO A 98 -0.09 13.08 -13.44
CA PRO A 98 -0.88 13.61 -12.33
C PRO A 98 -2.38 13.30 -12.45
N GLU A 99 -2.93 13.25 -13.67
CA GLU A 99 -4.33 12.92 -13.95
C GLU A 99 -4.68 11.46 -13.65
N ASP A 100 -3.71 10.54 -13.68
CA ASP A 100 -3.91 9.12 -13.36
C ASP A 100 -4.11 8.89 -11.85
N ILE A 101 -3.71 9.88 -11.03
CA ILE A 101 -3.75 9.80 -9.57
C ILE A 101 -5.04 10.44 -9.05
N ILE A 102 -5.80 9.70 -8.26
CA ILE A 102 -6.94 10.22 -7.51
C ILE A 102 -6.62 10.29 -6.03
N GLU A 103 -7.18 11.29 -5.34
CA GLU A 103 -7.14 11.37 -3.88
C GLU A 103 -8.28 10.53 -3.30
N ILE A 104 -7.98 9.69 -2.30
CA ILE A 104 -8.96 8.88 -1.60
C ILE A 104 -9.26 9.53 -0.24
N SER A 105 -10.54 9.79 0.00
CA SER A 105 -11.03 10.18 1.31
C SER A 105 -10.90 9.04 2.32
N ASN A 106 -10.27 9.32 3.46
CA ASN A 106 -10.11 8.39 4.57
C ASN A 106 -11.43 7.80 5.09
N LYS A 107 -12.57 8.48 4.84
CA LYS A 107 -13.90 8.03 5.29
C LYS A 107 -14.47 6.87 4.47
N ASN A 108 -14.02 6.69 3.22
CA ASN A 108 -14.67 5.80 2.26
C ASN A 108 -13.76 4.65 1.77
N ILE A 109 -12.66 4.38 2.48
CA ILE A 109 -11.67 3.36 2.06
C ILE A 109 -12.33 1.99 1.91
N TYR A 110 -13.18 1.59 2.87
CA TYR A 110 -13.83 0.29 2.83
C TYR A 110 -14.68 0.10 1.57
N ASP A 111 -15.56 1.07 1.27
CA ASP A 111 -16.42 1.03 0.09
C ASP A 111 -15.60 1.15 -1.19
N PHE A 112 -14.53 1.95 -1.18
CA PHE A 112 -13.59 2.06 -2.30
C PHE A 112 -12.97 0.70 -2.62
N ILE A 113 -12.44 -0.03 -1.63
CA ILE A 113 -11.89 -1.36 -1.85
C ILE A 113 -12.97 -2.32 -2.33
N LYS A 114 -14.12 -2.36 -1.66
CA LYS A 114 -15.25 -3.24 -2.00
C LYS A 114 -15.68 -3.12 -3.47
N LEU A 115 -15.70 -1.90 -4.02
CA LEU A 115 -16.14 -1.64 -5.39
C LEU A 115 -15.05 -1.88 -6.45
N ASN A 116 -13.77 -1.72 -6.08
CA ASN A 116 -12.66 -1.75 -7.04
C ASN A 116 -11.86 -3.06 -7.03
N TYR A 117 -11.90 -3.84 -5.95
CA TYR A 117 -11.35 -5.19 -5.91
C TYR A 117 -12.27 -6.16 -6.64
N LYS A 118 -12.00 -6.39 -7.92
CA LYS A 118 -12.80 -7.28 -8.77
C LYS A 118 -12.42 -8.75 -8.60
N ASP A 119 -13.39 -9.60 -8.92
CA ASP A 119 -13.37 -11.03 -8.68
C ASP A 119 -12.70 -11.88 -9.76
N ASP A 120 -12.48 -11.29 -10.93
CA ASP A 120 -12.11 -11.98 -12.16
C ASP A 120 -10.61 -12.03 -12.40
N PHE A 121 -9.82 -11.15 -11.78
CA PHE A 121 -8.37 -11.10 -11.93
C PHE A 121 -7.60 -11.15 -10.58
N ARG A 122 -6.31 -11.47 -10.64
CA ARG A 122 -5.39 -11.46 -9.49
C ARG A 122 -5.05 -10.02 -9.12
N ASN A 123 -5.46 -9.56 -7.95
CA ASN A 123 -5.14 -8.21 -7.49
C ASN A 123 -3.69 -8.15 -7.02
N GLN A 124 -2.86 -7.44 -7.78
CA GLN A 124 -1.49 -7.10 -7.41
C GLN A 124 -1.51 -5.72 -6.79
N THR A 125 -1.45 -5.63 -5.48
CA THR A 125 -1.68 -4.37 -4.77
C THR A 125 -0.43 -3.91 -4.07
N PHE A 126 -0.11 -2.63 -4.25
CA PHE A 126 1.02 -1.98 -3.61
C PHE A 126 0.51 -0.88 -2.70
N ILE A 127 1.02 -0.86 -1.47
CA ILE A 127 0.86 0.26 -0.53
C ILE A 127 2.23 0.95 -0.47
N ALA A 128 2.36 2.02 -1.23
CA ALA A 128 3.53 2.87 -1.27
C ALA A 128 3.46 3.94 -0.18
N SER A 129 4.59 4.27 0.43
CA SER A 129 4.68 5.29 1.49
C SER A 129 5.84 6.24 1.28
N GLN A 130 5.60 7.54 1.45
CA GLN A 130 6.65 8.57 1.49
C GLN A 130 7.43 8.57 2.81
N SER A 131 6.96 7.85 3.82
CA SER A 131 7.60 7.62 5.12
C SER A 131 7.99 6.15 5.28
N ASP A 132 9.06 5.86 6.03
CA ASP A 132 9.44 4.48 6.33
C ASP A 132 8.49 3.86 7.36
N THR A 133 7.99 4.71 8.25
CA THR A 133 6.99 4.35 9.25
C THR A 133 5.59 4.76 8.81
N LEU A 134 4.68 3.80 8.79
CA LEU A 134 3.25 3.94 8.53
C LEU A 134 2.48 3.84 9.86
N LYS A 135 2.02 4.99 10.36
CA LYS A 135 1.26 5.11 11.62
C LYS A 135 -0.09 5.82 11.46
N ALA A 136 -0.43 6.20 10.23
CA ALA A 136 -1.63 6.95 9.94
C ALA A 136 -2.88 6.05 9.97
N LYS A 137 -4.01 6.55 10.46
CA LYS A 137 -5.27 5.78 10.51
C LYS A 137 -5.67 5.23 9.14
N VAL A 138 -5.46 6.02 8.08
CA VAL A 138 -5.71 5.64 6.68
C VAL A 138 -5.02 4.33 6.28
N PHE A 139 -3.79 4.11 6.76
CA PHE A 139 -3.04 2.89 6.50
C PHE A 139 -3.72 1.67 7.14
N PHE A 140 -4.09 1.78 8.41
CA PHE A 140 -4.72 0.69 9.13
C PHE A 140 -6.10 0.35 8.58
N ASP A 141 -6.90 1.37 8.25
CA ASP A 141 -8.20 1.18 7.61
C ASP A 141 -8.05 0.51 6.23
N LEU A 142 -7.08 0.94 5.43
CA LEU A 142 -6.74 0.35 4.13
C LEU A 142 -6.29 -1.10 4.29
N ASN A 143 -5.31 -1.36 5.14
CA ASN A 143 -4.77 -2.71 5.37
C ASN A 143 -5.86 -3.67 5.86
N ARG A 144 -6.74 -3.23 6.77
CA ARG A 144 -7.89 -4.03 7.22
C ARG A 144 -8.86 -4.31 6.09
N SER A 145 -9.22 -3.31 5.31
CA SER A 145 -10.15 -3.46 4.18
C SER A 145 -9.58 -4.41 3.13
N LEU A 146 -8.30 -4.25 2.76
CA LEU A 146 -7.61 -5.15 1.84
C LEU A 146 -7.57 -6.58 2.38
N ASN A 147 -7.25 -6.79 3.66
CA ASN A 147 -7.24 -8.13 4.25
C ASN A 147 -8.61 -8.79 4.31
N PHE A 148 -9.69 -8.00 4.38
CA PHE A 148 -11.06 -8.51 4.34
C PHE A 148 -11.49 -8.94 2.93
N PHE A 149 -11.09 -8.19 1.89
CA PHE A 149 -11.53 -8.43 0.50
C PHE A 149 -10.52 -9.23 -0.34
N LYS A 150 -9.26 -9.35 0.07
CA LYS A 150 -8.25 -10.11 -0.66
C LYS A 150 -8.62 -11.60 -0.72
N ARG A 151 -8.22 -12.24 -1.81
CA ARG A 151 -8.30 -13.69 -2.00
C ARG A 151 -6.92 -14.33 -1.91
N ASP A 152 -6.88 -15.66 -1.83
CA ASP A 152 -5.62 -16.42 -1.72
C ASP A 152 -4.62 -16.15 -2.85
N ARG A 153 -5.13 -15.85 -4.05
CA ARG A 153 -4.29 -15.50 -5.19
C ARG A 153 -3.77 -14.07 -5.12
N ASP A 154 -4.45 -13.16 -4.44
CA ASP A 154 -4.08 -11.75 -4.40
C ASP A 154 -2.83 -11.56 -3.55
N PHE A 155 -2.06 -10.50 -3.83
CA PHE A 155 -0.94 -10.15 -2.98
C PHE A 155 -0.90 -8.64 -2.73
N VAL A 156 -0.41 -8.31 -1.55
CA VAL A 156 -0.23 -6.93 -1.09
C VAL A 156 1.24 -6.75 -0.73
N VAL A 157 1.90 -5.79 -1.36
CA VAL A 157 3.28 -5.40 -1.06
C VAL A 157 3.28 -4.00 -0.47
N ILE A 158 3.93 -3.84 0.68
CA ILE A 158 4.11 -2.53 1.31
C ILE A 158 5.54 -2.09 1.01
N ARG A 159 5.71 -0.87 0.48
CA ARG A 159 7.03 -0.34 0.10
C ARG A 159 7.13 1.16 0.22
N ARG A 160 8.35 1.68 0.08
CA ARG A 160 8.60 3.10 -0.12
C ARG A 160 8.12 3.55 -1.50
N THR A 161 7.76 4.83 -1.65
CA THR A 161 7.46 5.44 -2.95
C THR A 161 8.68 5.42 -3.89
N THR A 162 8.41 5.31 -5.19
CA THR A 162 9.43 5.45 -6.24
C THR A 162 9.73 6.93 -6.51
N GLN A 163 10.84 7.21 -7.18
CA GLN A 163 11.16 8.59 -7.60
C GLN A 163 10.06 9.17 -8.51
N GLU A 164 9.48 8.36 -9.40
CA GLU A 164 8.39 8.76 -10.27
C GLU A 164 7.14 9.14 -9.46
N GLU A 165 6.72 8.29 -8.52
CA GLU A 165 5.56 8.55 -7.67
C GLU A 165 5.72 9.85 -6.85
N ASP A 166 6.88 10.04 -6.21
CA ASP A 166 7.16 11.26 -5.44
C ASP A 166 7.11 12.51 -6.33
N THR A 167 7.64 12.40 -7.55
CA THR A 167 7.69 13.51 -8.51
C THR A 167 6.30 13.85 -9.01
N VAL A 168 5.56 12.88 -9.53
CA VAL A 168 4.21 13.10 -10.09
C VAL A 168 3.27 13.61 -9.01
N LEU A 169 3.34 13.07 -7.80
CA LEU A 169 2.50 13.51 -6.69
C LEU A 169 2.79 14.96 -6.28
N LYS A 170 4.05 15.40 -6.36
CA LYS A 170 4.40 16.82 -6.15
C LYS A 170 3.64 17.72 -7.13
N TYR A 171 3.62 17.38 -8.42
CA TYR A 171 2.91 18.17 -9.44
C TYR A 171 1.40 18.10 -9.28
N LYS A 172 0.85 16.92 -8.91
CA LYS A 172 -0.58 16.75 -8.59
C LYS A 172 -1.04 17.70 -7.50
N LYS A 173 -0.30 17.79 -6.40
CA LYS A 173 -0.65 18.62 -5.22
C LYS A 173 -0.68 20.11 -5.52
N VAL A 174 0.21 20.60 -6.38
CA VAL A 174 0.27 22.03 -6.75
C VAL A 174 -0.51 22.36 -8.01
N ASN A 175 -1.20 21.37 -8.61
CA ASN A 175 -1.82 21.48 -9.93
C ASN A 175 -0.87 22.09 -10.99
N GLY A 176 0.39 21.67 -10.96
CA GLY A 176 1.46 22.22 -11.79
C GLY A 176 1.57 21.51 -13.12
N TYR A 177 2.09 22.20 -14.14
CA TYR A 177 2.39 21.59 -15.43
C TYR A 177 3.49 20.51 -15.28
N TYR A 178 3.14 19.26 -15.63
CA TYR A 178 4.05 18.12 -15.58
C TYR A 178 4.49 17.72 -16.99
N ASN A 179 5.80 17.58 -17.16
CA ASN A 179 6.39 16.95 -18.34
C ASN A 179 7.64 16.18 -17.89
N TYR A 180 7.60 14.85 -18.02
CA TYR A 180 8.68 13.97 -17.55
C TYR A 180 10.04 14.28 -18.21
N ARG A 181 10.05 14.85 -19.42
CA ARG A 181 11.29 15.23 -20.15
C ARG A 181 12.02 16.40 -19.49
N ASN A 182 11.30 17.24 -18.75
CA ASN A 182 11.85 18.40 -18.06
C ASN A 182 12.36 18.06 -16.65
N ILE A 183 12.16 16.82 -16.19
CA ILE A 183 12.61 16.38 -14.87
C ILE A 183 14.03 15.81 -14.96
N LYS A 184 14.90 16.28 -14.06
CA LYS A 184 16.22 15.69 -13.86
C LYS A 184 16.10 14.41 -13.03
N TRP A 185 15.92 13.29 -13.70
CA TRP A 185 15.82 11.97 -13.08
C TRP A 185 17.15 11.47 -12.50
N ASP A 186 17.08 10.77 -11.38
CA ASP A 186 18.22 10.08 -10.79
C ASP A 186 18.27 8.67 -11.37
N LYS A 187 19.17 8.45 -12.33
CA LYS A 187 19.29 7.19 -13.06
C LYS A 187 19.69 6.00 -12.19
N THR A 188 20.10 6.22 -10.93
CA THR A 188 20.34 5.15 -9.96
C THR A 188 19.07 4.69 -9.24
N ARG A 189 17.99 5.49 -9.31
CA ARG A 189 16.71 5.26 -8.62
C ARG A 189 15.54 5.03 -9.58
N ILE A 190 15.74 5.23 -10.88
CA ILE A 190 14.76 4.96 -11.92
C ILE A 190 15.43 4.53 -13.23
N LYS A 191 14.80 3.57 -13.92
CA LYS A 191 15.27 3.06 -15.20
C LYS A 191 14.27 3.34 -16.30
N PHE A 192 14.70 4.03 -17.35
CA PHE A 192 13.86 4.24 -18.53
C PHE A 192 13.95 3.02 -19.45
N PRO A 193 12.83 2.46 -19.93
CA PRO A 193 12.86 1.41 -20.95
C PRO A 193 13.39 1.94 -22.28
N ASP A 194 14.10 1.11 -23.04
CA ASP A 194 14.75 1.46 -24.31
C ASP A 194 13.81 2.07 -25.36
N SER A 195 12.52 1.70 -25.32
CA SER A 195 11.48 2.25 -26.19
C SER A 195 11.25 3.76 -25.98
N ILE A 196 11.45 4.26 -24.75
CA ILE A 196 11.29 5.69 -24.42
C ILE A 196 12.53 6.48 -24.85
N TYR A 197 13.72 5.88 -24.74
CA TYR A 197 14.95 6.51 -25.23
C TYR A 197 14.90 6.79 -26.73
N LYS A 198 14.41 5.85 -27.55
CA LYS A 198 14.29 6.05 -29.01
C LYS A 198 13.37 7.23 -29.38
N ALA A 199 12.24 7.40 -28.68
CA ALA A 199 11.31 8.49 -28.92
C ALA A 199 11.84 9.89 -28.52
N SER A 200 12.94 9.97 -27.76
CA SER A 200 13.56 11.23 -27.36
C SER A 200 14.60 11.77 -28.35
N TYR A 201 15.11 10.92 -29.25
CA TYR A 201 16.09 11.29 -30.28
C TYR A 201 15.49 11.44 -31.68
N SER A 202 14.17 11.26 -31.82
CA SER A 202 13.47 11.34 -33.12
C SER A 202 12.63 12.62 -33.28
N ASN A 203 12.78 13.60 -32.39
CA ASN A 203 12.15 14.92 -32.48
C ASN A 203 13.19 16.01 -32.70
#